data_AF-A0A517LP60-F1
#
_entry.id   AF-A0A517LP60-F1
#
_cell.length_a   1.000
_cell.length_b   1.000
_cell.length_c   1.000
_cell.angle_alpha   90.00
_cell.angle_beta   90.00
_cell.angle_gamma   90.00
#
_symmetry.space_group_name_H-M   'P 1'
#
loop_
_entity.id
_entity.type
_entity.pdbx_description
1 polymer ?
#
loop_
_entity_poly.entity_id
_entity_poly.type
_entity_poly.pdbx_seq_one_letter_code
_entity_poly.pdbx_strand_id
1 'polypeptide(L)'
;MQFTSIILALCLSSFAVAKGHEKNGTAVSSGIIGKTEEGSTHDNSDKTEKKENKKCHEMSRLTSLVNLVNNATKLNELETKHNLTAAKITELKAKAANATTRLTELQSNTTLTSHCAIVDAGQKLMRQCKQMKMLTNLMAVADNATALSEMAVKKQWSAEETAKFKAHAANATAKLTKLQSNTTLVNACETIKKTAKNQNSASISQSDAGRLVGNMLFALVMGGIVSFFMA
;
A
#
# COMPACT_ATOMS: atom_id res chain seq x y z
N MET A 1 9.97 -1.35 18.41
CA MET A 1 9.88 -0.25 17.42
C MET A 1 10.74 -0.55 16.17
N GLN A 2 10.52 -1.67 15.45
CA GLN A 2 11.41 -2.13 14.37
C GLN A 2 10.81 -2.11 12.95
N PHE A 3 9.53 -1.74 12.80
CA PHE A 3 8.86 -1.81 11.50
C PHE A 3 9.27 -0.71 10.50
N THR A 4 9.86 0.40 10.96
CA THR A 4 10.28 1.50 10.07
C THR A 4 11.66 1.32 9.45
N SER A 5 12.57 0.56 10.08
CA SER A 5 13.89 0.24 9.49
C SER A 5 13.79 -0.62 8.22
N ILE A 6 12.72 -1.39 8.07
CA ILE A 6 12.49 -2.22 6.88
C ILE A 6 12.20 -1.36 5.64
N ILE A 7 11.54 -0.20 5.80
CA ILE A 7 11.22 0.70 4.68
C ILE A 7 12.50 1.36 4.13
N LEU A 8 13.43 1.74 5.02
CA LEU A 8 14.74 2.28 4.66
C LEU A 8 15.62 1.23 3.95
N ALA A 9 15.64 -0.01 4.45
CA ALA A 9 16.38 -1.11 3.81
C ALA A 9 15.81 -1.50 2.44
N LEU A 10 14.48 -1.47 2.25
CA LEU A 10 13.84 -1.75 0.96
C LEU A 10 14.04 -0.64 -0.09
N CYS A 11 14.22 0.60 0.33
CA CYS A 11 14.50 1.71 -0.60
C CYS A 11 15.96 1.72 -1.09
N LEU A 12 16.88 1.12 -0.34
CA LEU A 12 18.32 1.13 -0.66
C LEU A 12 18.75 0.03 -1.63
N SER A 13 18.01 -1.08 -1.75
CA SER A 13 18.44 -2.28 -2.49
C SER A 13 17.91 -2.42 -3.92
N SER A 14 17.01 -1.54 -4.38
CA SER A 14 16.26 -1.79 -5.63
C SER A 14 16.66 -0.96 -6.86
N PHE A 15 17.73 -0.15 -6.82
CA PHE A 15 18.16 0.66 -7.95
C PHE A 15 19.62 0.39 -8.33
N ALA A 16 19.91 -0.85 -8.71
CA ALA A 16 21.01 -1.10 -9.64
C ALA A 16 20.50 -0.73 -11.04
N VAL A 17 20.75 0.50 -11.46
CA VAL A 17 20.52 0.96 -12.83
C VAL A 17 21.42 0.12 -13.74
N ALA A 18 20.80 -0.76 -14.53
CA ALA A 18 21.47 -1.47 -15.62
C ALA A 18 21.95 -0.44 -16.64
N LYS A 19 23.26 -0.22 -16.68
CA LYS A 19 23.94 0.58 -17.70
C LYS A 19 23.81 -0.17 -19.04
N GLY A 20 23.33 0.55 -20.06
CA GLY A 20 22.81 -0.02 -21.30
C GLY A 20 23.81 -0.82 -22.14
N HIS A 21 23.23 -1.69 -22.97
CA HIS A 21 23.91 -2.29 -24.10
C HIS A 21 23.09 -1.94 -25.36
N GLU A 22 23.47 -0.84 -26.02
CA GLU A 22 22.99 -0.50 -27.35
C GLU A 22 23.55 -1.52 -28.35
N LYS A 23 22.67 -2.15 -29.12
CA LYS A 23 23.02 -2.70 -30.44
C LYS A 23 21.95 -2.30 -31.45
N ASN A 24 22.40 -1.49 -32.40
CA ASN A 24 21.73 -1.12 -33.64
C ASN A 24 21.34 -2.35 -34.48
N GLY A 25 20.30 -2.17 -35.31
CA GLY A 25 20.31 -2.75 -36.65
C GLY A 25 19.02 -3.37 -37.17
N THR A 26 18.36 -2.63 -38.08
CA THR A 26 17.82 -3.07 -39.39
C THR A 26 16.54 -3.92 -39.49
N ALA A 27 15.50 -3.25 -40.02
CA ALA A 27 14.86 -3.51 -41.32
C ALA A 27 13.75 -4.59 -41.50
N VAL A 28 12.59 -4.10 -41.97
CA VAL A 28 11.75 -4.58 -43.10
C VAL A 28 10.89 -5.84 -42.88
N SER A 29 9.55 -5.70 -42.93
CA SER A 29 8.72 -5.93 -44.13
C SER A 29 7.24 -6.21 -43.78
N SER A 30 6.35 -5.73 -44.66
CA SER A 30 4.93 -6.05 -44.75
C SER A 30 4.64 -7.54 -45.02
N GLY A 31 3.46 -8.03 -44.60
CA GLY A 31 2.91 -9.30 -45.06
C GLY A 31 1.60 -9.68 -44.37
N ILE A 32 0.48 -9.44 -45.05
CA ILE A 32 -0.84 -10.01 -44.77
C ILE A 32 -0.82 -11.51 -45.10
N ILE A 33 -1.51 -12.35 -44.33
CA ILE A 33 -2.37 -13.50 -44.75
C ILE A 33 -2.59 -14.42 -43.54
N GLY A 34 -3.86 -14.71 -43.28
CA GLY A 34 -4.33 -15.31 -42.04
C GLY A 34 -4.16 -16.83 -41.90
N LYS A 35 -4.43 -17.29 -40.68
CA LYS A 35 -4.97 -18.60 -40.41
C LYS A 35 -5.90 -18.51 -39.20
N THR A 36 -7.14 -18.90 -39.46
CA THR A 36 -8.19 -19.17 -38.49
C THR A 36 -7.75 -20.31 -37.58
N GLU A 37 -7.66 -20.06 -36.28
CA GLU A 37 -7.71 -21.11 -35.25
C GLU A 37 -8.62 -20.64 -34.12
N GLU A 38 -9.65 -21.42 -33.88
CA GLU A 38 -10.62 -21.26 -32.81
C GLU A 38 -9.98 -21.47 -31.44
N GLY A 39 -10.31 -20.58 -30.51
CA GLY A 39 -10.70 -20.97 -29.15
C GLY A 39 -9.61 -21.49 -28.20
N SER A 40 -8.87 -20.56 -27.56
CA SER A 40 -8.63 -20.64 -26.11
C SER A 40 -8.06 -19.30 -25.60
N THR A 41 -8.96 -18.36 -25.28
CA THR A 41 -8.59 -17.06 -24.70
C THR A 41 -8.63 -17.16 -23.18
N HIS A 42 -7.57 -17.66 -22.55
CA HIS A 42 -7.44 -17.66 -21.07
C HIS A 42 -5.96 -17.67 -20.62
N ASP A 43 -5.15 -16.66 -20.96
CA ASP A 43 -3.82 -16.53 -20.30
C ASP A 43 -3.16 -15.12 -20.34
N ASN A 44 -3.72 -14.13 -21.02
CA ASN A 44 -3.06 -12.82 -21.18
C ASN A 44 -3.53 -11.70 -20.23
N SER A 45 -4.68 -11.86 -19.56
CA SER A 45 -5.22 -10.82 -18.68
C SER A 45 -4.46 -10.73 -17.34
N ASP A 46 -4.12 -11.87 -16.73
CA ASP A 46 -3.47 -11.93 -15.41
C ASP A 46 -1.99 -11.43 -15.44
N LYS A 47 -1.28 -11.65 -16.55
CA LYS A 47 0.11 -11.16 -16.71
C LYS A 47 0.17 -9.65 -16.94
N THR A 48 -0.85 -9.06 -17.56
CA THR A 48 -0.92 -7.62 -17.85
C THR A 48 -1.29 -6.83 -16.59
N GLU A 49 -2.29 -7.28 -15.83
CA GLU A 49 -2.65 -6.68 -14.53
C GLU A 49 -1.48 -6.69 -13.54
N LYS A 50 -0.71 -7.78 -13.48
CA LYS A 50 0.50 -7.86 -12.63
C LYS A 50 1.57 -6.86 -13.03
N LYS A 51 1.70 -6.51 -14.31
CA LYS A 51 2.69 -5.53 -14.79
C LYS A 51 2.27 -4.10 -14.47
N GLU A 52 1.00 -3.76 -14.65
CA GLU A 52 0.47 -2.42 -14.34
C GLU A 52 0.48 -2.15 -12.83
N ASN A 53 0.09 -3.13 -12.02
CA ASN A 53 0.16 -3.02 -10.56
C ASN A 53 1.59 -2.79 -10.06
N LYS A 54 2.61 -3.40 -10.70
CA LYS A 54 4.02 -3.13 -10.39
C LYS A 54 4.38 -1.66 -10.66
N LYS A 55 3.93 -1.08 -11.77
CA LYS A 55 4.15 0.34 -12.07
C LYS A 55 3.44 1.26 -11.07
N CYS A 56 2.24 0.90 -10.62
CA CYS A 56 1.55 1.65 -9.56
C CYS A 56 2.31 1.59 -8.23
N HIS A 57 2.85 0.44 -7.86
CA HIS A 57 3.72 0.32 -6.69
C HIS A 57 5.01 1.13 -6.82
N GLU A 58 5.62 1.16 -8.00
CA GLU A 58 6.78 2.00 -8.29
C GLU A 58 6.41 3.48 -8.09
N MET A 59 5.34 3.96 -8.73
CA MET A 59 4.86 5.33 -8.62
C MET A 59 4.56 5.73 -7.16
N SER A 60 3.90 4.87 -6.40
CA SER A 60 3.59 5.09 -4.98
C SER A 60 4.85 5.17 -4.11
N ARG A 61 5.86 4.33 -4.37
CA ARG A 61 7.16 4.35 -3.68
C ARG A 61 7.95 5.62 -3.99
N LEU A 62 8.07 5.97 -5.26
CA LEU A 62 8.77 7.19 -5.69
C LEU A 62 8.10 8.43 -5.10
N THR A 63 6.76 8.50 -5.14
CA THR A 63 5.97 9.58 -4.54
C THR A 63 6.24 9.69 -3.05
N SER A 64 6.29 8.57 -2.34
CA SER A 64 6.60 8.54 -0.90
C SER A 64 8.01 9.04 -0.60
N LEU A 65 9.00 8.67 -1.43
CA LEU A 65 10.38 9.13 -1.29
C LEU A 65 10.50 10.65 -1.50
N VAL A 66 9.90 11.16 -2.57
CA VAL A 66 9.89 12.60 -2.88
C VAL A 66 9.20 13.38 -1.76
N ASN A 67 8.04 12.92 -1.29
CA ASN A 67 7.31 13.55 -0.19
C ASN A 67 8.07 13.53 1.14
N LEU A 68 8.86 12.47 1.40
CA LEU A 68 9.70 12.36 2.59
C LEU A 68 10.80 13.42 2.57
N VAL A 69 11.53 13.52 1.45
CA VAL A 69 12.65 14.46 1.31
C VAL A 69 12.18 15.91 1.27
N ASN A 70 11.02 16.19 0.66
CA ASN A 70 10.46 17.52 0.58
C ASN A 70 9.79 17.99 1.88
N ASN A 71 9.57 17.10 2.85
CA ASN A 71 9.03 17.45 4.16
C ASN A 71 10.16 17.57 5.18
N ALA A 72 10.63 18.80 5.41
CA ALA A 72 11.77 19.08 6.29
C ALA A 72 11.60 18.47 7.70
N THR A 73 10.39 18.53 8.28
CA THR A 73 10.10 17.96 9.61
C THR A 73 10.27 16.44 9.62
N LYS A 74 9.69 15.73 8.64
CA LYS A 74 9.82 14.26 8.53
C LYS A 74 11.24 13.83 8.23
N LEU A 75 11.95 14.58 7.40
CA LEU A 75 13.35 14.31 7.09
C LEU A 75 14.23 14.47 8.35
N ASN A 76 14.01 15.53 9.14
CA ASN A 76 14.72 15.74 10.40
C ASN A 76 14.37 14.67 11.46
N GLU A 77 13.10 14.25 11.53
CA GLU A 77 12.71 13.12 12.38
C GLU A 77 13.40 11.82 11.94
N LEU A 78 13.51 11.58 10.63
CA LEU A 78 14.23 10.43 10.10
C LEU A 78 15.73 10.48 10.45
N GLU A 79 16.34 11.64 10.29
CA GLU A 79 17.74 11.89 10.61
C GLU A 79 18.05 11.59 12.07
N THR A 80 17.28 12.17 12.99
CA THR A 80 17.44 12.00 14.44
C THR A 80 17.12 10.59 14.92
N LYS A 81 16.05 9.97 14.40
CA LYS A 81 15.61 8.63 14.83
C LYS A 81 16.53 7.51 14.35
N HIS A 82 17.17 7.70 13.18
CA HIS A 82 18.04 6.70 12.57
C HIS A 82 19.52 7.09 12.59
N ASN A 83 19.88 8.19 13.25
CA ASN A 83 21.24 8.71 13.30
C ASN A 83 21.89 8.76 11.90
N LEU A 84 21.16 9.30 10.92
CA LEU A 84 21.64 9.35 9.54
C LEU A 84 22.80 10.34 9.43
N THR A 85 23.87 9.94 8.75
CA THR A 85 24.98 10.85 8.46
C THR A 85 24.60 11.84 7.37
N ALA A 86 25.27 13.00 7.33
CA ALA A 86 25.08 13.99 6.27
C ALA A 86 25.24 13.39 4.86
N ALA A 87 26.18 12.45 4.69
CA ALA A 87 26.37 11.72 3.44
C ALA A 87 25.12 10.90 3.04
N LYS A 88 24.45 10.24 3.99
CA LYS A 88 23.23 9.47 3.75
C LYS A 88 22.03 10.37 3.42
N ILE A 89 21.95 11.54 4.04
CA ILE A 89 20.93 12.54 3.69
C ILE A 89 21.15 13.07 2.26
N THR A 90 22.40 13.36 1.88
CA THR A 90 22.73 13.76 0.51
C THR A 90 22.40 12.66 -0.50
N GLU A 91 22.73 11.40 -0.20
CA GLU A 91 22.36 10.24 -1.02
C GLU A 91 20.84 10.13 -1.19
N LEU A 92 20.09 10.33 -0.10
CA LEU A 92 18.63 10.28 -0.10
C LEU A 92 18.03 11.40 -0.96
N LYS A 93 18.56 12.63 -0.87
CA LYS A 93 18.16 13.77 -1.70
C LYS A 93 18.45 13.52 -3.18
N ALA A 94 19.61 12.95 -3.52
CA ALA A 94 19.95 12.58 -4.89
C ALA A 94 18.99 11.50 -5.45
N LYS A 95 18.65 10.50 -4.64
CA LYS A 95 17.65 9.48 -4.99
C LYS A 95 16.26 10.07 -5.18
N ALA A 96 15.86 11.03 -4.36
CA ALA A 96 14.59 11.74 -4.54
C ALA A 96 14.57 12.56 -5.82
N ALA A 97 15.68 13.21 -6.20
CA ALA A 97 15.77 13.94 -7.46
C ALA A 97 15.60 13.00 -8.67
N ASN A 98 16.24 11.83 -8.67
CA ASN A 98 16.04 10.81 -9.70
C ASN A 98 14.59 10.29 -9.70
N ALA A 99 14.03 10.04 -8.51
CA ALA A 99 12.65 9.61 -8.36
C ALA A 99 11.64 10.62 -8.92
N THR A 100 11.91 11.94 -8.80
CA THR A 100 11.09 12.99 -9.42
C THR A 100 11.09 12.85 -10.94
N THR A 101 12.26 12.67 -11.58
CA THR A 101 12.33 12.46 -13.03
C THR A 101 11.53 11.22 -13.47
N ARG A 102 11.70 10.10 -12.76
CA ARG A 102 10.99 8.85 -13.05
C ARG A 102 9.48 8.97 -12.81
N LEU A 103 9.06 9.72 -11.79
CA LEU A 103 7.65 10.02 -11.56
C LEU A 103 7.04 10.79 -12.72
N THR A 104 7.71 11.84 -13.21
CA THR A 104 7.24 12.62 -14.36
C THR A 104 7.04 11.74 -15.59
N GLU A 105 7.98 10.81 -15.85
CA GLU A 105 7.86 9.84 -16.93
C GLU A 105 6.63 8.93 -16.75
N LEU A 106 6.44 8.34 -15.57
CA LEU A 106 5.29 7.47 -15.30
C LEU A 106 3.95 8.22 -15.36
N GLN A 107 3.93 9.46 -14.87
CA GLN A 107 2.74 10.32 -14.83
C GLN A 107 2.33 10.85 -16.20
N SER A 108 3.24 10.86 -17.18
CA SER A 108 2.92 11.22 -18.56
C SER A 108 1.90 10.27 -19.21
N ASN A 109 1.76 9.04 -18.67
CA ASN A 109 0.73 8.09 -19.08
C ASN A 109 -0.53 8.29 -18.22
N THR A 110 -1.53 8.98 -18.77
CA THR A 110 -2.79 9.33 -18.08
C THR A 110 -3.62 8.10 -17.72
N THR A 111 -3.67 7.09 -18.58
CA THR A 111 -4.35 5.82 -18.32
C THR A 111 -3.73 5.09 -17.13
N LEU A 112 -2.40 4.99 -17.09
CA LEU A 112 -1.66 4.39 -15.97
C LEU A 112 -1.91 5.17 -14.69
N THR A 113 -1.84 6.50 -14.73
CA THR A 113 -2.06 7.35 -13.55
C THR A 113 -3.46 7.16 -12.97
N SER A 114 -4.47 7.09 -13.83
CA SER A 114 -5.86 6.86 -13.43
C SER A 114 -6.06 5.49 -12.80
N HIS A 115 -5.51 4.43 -13.41
CA HIS A 115 -5.51 3.08 -12.85
C HIS A 115 -4.82 3.02 -11.49
N CYS A 116 -3.63 3.64 -11.37
CA CYS A 116 -2.87 3.64 -10.14
C CYS A 116 -3.55 4.40 -9.01
N ALA A 117 -4.33 5.45 -9.30
CA ALA A 117 -5.13 6.13 -8.29
C ALA A 117 -6.18 5.20 -7.65
N ILE A 118 -6.81 4.34 -8.46
CA ILE A 118 -7.78 3.33 -7.98
C ILE A 118 -7.06 2.28 -7.13
N VAL A 119 -5.92 1.76 -7.62
CA VAL A 119 -5.10 0.77 -6.89
C VAL A 119 -4.62 1.33 -5.55
N ASP A 120 -4.13 2.58 -5.51
CA ASP A 120 -3.66 3.23 -4.30
C ASP A 120 -4.81 3.47 -3.30
N ALA A 121 -5.99 3.88 -3.78
CA ALA A 121 -7.18 4.00 -2.94
C ALA A 121 -7.57 2.65 -2.31
N GLY A 122 -7.59 1.58 -3.10
CA GLY A 122 -7.87 0.23 -2.61
C GLY A 122 -6.82 -0.25 -1.60
N GLN A 123 -5.53 -0.01 -1.85
CA GLN A 123 -4.47 -0.34 -0.90
C GLN A 123 -4.58 0.46 0.40
N LYS A 124 -4.90 1.75 0.32
CA LYS A 124 -5.09 2.61 1.49
C LYS A 124 -6.23 2.09 2.35
N LEU A 125 -7.36 1.74 1.73
CA LEU A 125 -8.49 1.11 2.40
C LEU A 125 -8.07 -0.19 3.09
N MET A 126 -7.39 -1.11 2.38
CA MET A 126 -6.91 -2.37 2.95
C MET A 126 -5.95 -2.16 4.13
N ARG A 127 -5.05 -1.16 4.07
CA ARG A 127 -4.15 -0.81 5.18
C ARG A 127 -4.94 -0.29 6.39
N GLN A 128 -5.93 0.56 6.17
CA GLN A 128 -6.81 1.06 7.24
C GLN A 128 -7.59 -0.09 7.89
N CYS A 129 -8.15 -1.01 7.11
CA CYS A 129 -8.85 -2.19 7.65
C CYS A 129 -7.92 -3.10 8.45
N LYS A 130 -6.71 -3.37 7.95
CA LYS A 130 -5.68 -4.14 8.69
C LYS A 130 -5.30 -3.44 9.99
N GLN A 131 -5.14 -2.13 9.95
CA GLN A 131 -4.82 -1.33 11.12
C GLN A 131 -5.96 -1.40 12.15
N MET A 132 -7.22 -1.25 11.75
CA MET A 132 -8.36 -1.41 12.66
C MET A 132 -8.36 -2.80 13.32
N LYS A 133 -8.12 -3.86 12.55
CA LYS A 133 -8.02 -5.23 13.08
C LYS A 133 -6.88 -5.37 14.09
N MET A 134 -5.69 -4.85 13.79
CA MET A 134 -4.55 -4.88 14.71
C MET A 134 -4.84 -4.12 16.00
N LEU A 135 -5.43 -2.92 15.92
CA LEU A 135 -5.78 -2.11 17.09
C LEU A 135 -6.85 -2.81 17.94
N THR A 136 -7.86 -3.41 17.31
CA THR A 136 -8.92 -4.19 17.99
C THR A 136 -8.31 -5.38 18.75
N ASN A 137 -7.41 -6.13 18.11
CA ASN A 137 -6.73 -7.25 18.76
C ASN A 137 -5.84 -6.79 19.92
N LEU A 138 -5.16 -5.65 19.75
CA LEU A 138 -4.31 -5.09 20.78
C LEU A 138 -5.13 -4.69 22.02
N MET A 139 -6.30 -4.08 21.82
CA MET A 139 -7.24 -3.79 22.91
C MET A 139 -7.74 -5.06 23.60
N ALA A 140 -8.16 -6.07 22.83
CA ALA A 140 -8.62 -7.34 23.39
C ALA A 140 -7.56 -8.02 24.29
N VAL A 141 -6.27 -7.90 23.94
CA VAL A 141 -5.17 -8.38 24.80
C VAL A 141 -4.97 -7.48 26.02
N ALA A 142 -5.04 -6.15 25.86
CA ALA A 142 -4.83 -5.21 26.95
C ALA A 142 -5.94 -5.25 28.01
N ASP A 143 -7.19 -5.49 27.59
CA ASP A 143 -8.37 -5.56 28.45
C ASP A 143 -8.51 -6.93 29.13
N ASN A 144 -7.82 -7.96 28.64
CA ASN A 144 -7.77 -9.28 29.25
C ASN A 144 -6.55 -9.42 30.16
N ALA A 145 -6.75 -9.21 31.47
CA ALA A 145 -5.69 -9.24 32.47
C ALA A 145 -4.88 -10.56 32.46
N THR A 146 -5.54 -11.70 32.26
CA THR A 146 -4.89 -13.01 32.17
C THR A 146 -4.02 -13.12 30.92
N ALA A 147 -4.55 -12.78 29.75
CA ALA A 147 -3.80 -12.81 28.49
C ALA A 147 -2.60 -11.85 28.51
N LEU A 148 -2.75 -10.67 29.14
CA LEU A 148 -1.67 -9.72 29.32
C LEU A 148 -0.58 -10.25 30.27
N SER A 149 -0.98 -10.90 31.38
CA SER A 149 -0.04 -11.52 32.33
C SER A 149 0.73 -12.67 31.69
N GLU A 150 0.05 -13.58 31.00
CA GLU A 150 0.67 -14.68 30.25
C GLU A 150 1.63 -14.16 29.17
N MET A 151 1.24 -13.11 28.46
CA MET A 151 2.10 -12.48 27.45
C MET A 151 3.33 -11.85 28.08
N ALA A 152 3.17 -11.16 29.22
CA ALA A 152 4.27 -10.57 29.96
C ALA A 152 5.26 -11.65 30.43
N VAL A 153 4.78 -12.77 30.97
CA VAL A 153 5.65 -13.90 31.36
C VAL A 153 6.36 -14.49 30.14
N LYS A 154 5.62 -14.79 29.07
CA LYS A 154 6.17 -15.40 27.84
C LYS A 154 7.19 -14.50 27.14
N LYS A 155 7.02 -13.18 27.23
CA LYS A 155 7.93 -12.19 26.64
C LYS A 155 8.97 -11.67 27.63
N GLN A 156 8.95 -12.17 28.86
CA GLN A 156 9.81 -11.72 29.96
C GLN A 156 9.76 -10.20 30.14
N TRP A 157 8.55 -9.62 30.03
CA TRP A 157 8.35 -8.18 30.17
C TRP A 157 8.54 -7.73 31.62
N SER A 158 9.25 -6.63 31.79
CA SER A 158 9.29 -5.92 33.07
C SER A 158 7.95 -5.24 33.36
N ALA A 159 7.78 -4.78 34.60
CA ALA A 159 6.63 -3.97 34.99
C ALA A 159 6.53 -2.68 34.14
N GLU A 160 7.66 -2.08 33.80
CA GLU A 160 7.74 -0.89 32.96
C GLU A 160 7.34 -1.18 31.50
N GLU A 161 7.74 -2.31 30.93
CA GLU A 161 7.35 -2.72 29.59
C GLU A 161 5.85 -3.03 29.51
N THR A 162 5.32 -3.67 30.56
CA THR A 162 3.88 -3.91 30.70
C THR A 162 3.10 -2.59 30.80
N ALA A 163 3.60 -1.62 31.56
CA ALA A 163 3.02 -0.29 31.65
C ALA A 163 3.07 0.45 30.30
N LYS A 164 4.21 0.39 29.57
CA LYS A 164 4.34 0.93 28.21
C LYS A 164 3.37 0.27 27.24
N PHE A 165 3.17 -1.04 27.33
CA PHE A 165 2.19 -1.74 26.50
C PHE A 165 0.77 -1.25 26.77
N LYS A 166 0.36 -1.13 28.05
CA LYS A 166 -0.95 -0.57 28.42
C LYS A 166 -1.13 0.87 27.94
N ALA A 167 -0.10 1.71 28.06
CA ALA A 167 -0.12 3.08 27.54
C ALA A 167 -0.29 3.11 26.01
N HIS A 168 0.42 2.23 25.29
CA HIS A 168 0.25 2.05 23.85
C HIS A 168 -1.16 1.55 23.50
N ALA A 169 -1.76 0.68 24.30
CA ALA A 169 -3.13 0.22 24.11
C ALA A 169 -4.17 1.33 24.31
N ALA A 170 -3.97 2.19 25.31
CA ALA A 170 -4.81 3.37 25.51
C ALA A 170 -4.73 4.32 24.30
N ASN A 171 -3.53 4.59 23.78
CA ASN A 171 -3.36 5.42 22.58
C ASN A 171 -4.00 4.75 21.33
N ALA A 172 -3.82 3.43 21.19
CA ALA A 172 -4.45 2.63 20.14
C ALA A 172 -5.97 2.73 20.17
N THR A 173 -6.58 2.81 21.36
CA THR A 173 -8.04 2.96 21.55
C THR A 173 -8.55 4.27 20.96
N ALA A 174 -7.87 5.39 21.22
CA ALA A 174 -8.22 6.68 20.62
C ALA A 174 -8.15 6.65 19.08
N LYS A 175 -7.10 6.00 18.54
CA LYS A 175 -6.92 5.85 17.09
C LYS A 175 -7.96 4.92 16.47
N LEU A 176 -8.33 3.83 17.15
CA LEU A 176 -9.36 2.92 16.71
C LEU A 176 -10.72 3.61 16.67
N THR A 177 -11.07 4.34 17.73
CA THR A 177 -12.31 5.13 17.82
C THR A 177 -12.41 6.12 16.66
N LYS A 178 -11.31 6.82 16.35
CA LYS A 178 -11.26 7.71 15.18
C LYS A 178 -11.50 6.99 13.86
N LEU A 179 -10.94 5.80 13.66
CA LEU A 179 -11.17 5.01 12.45
C LEU A 179 -12.59 4.46 12.38
N GLN A 180 -13.15 4.00 13.51
CA GLN A 180 -14.50 3.46 13.61
C GLN A 180 -15.59 4.53 13.44
N SER A 181 -15.30 5.79 13.77
CA SER A 181 -16.21 6.92 13.52
C SER A 181 -16.49 7.14 12.03
N ASN A 182 -15.64 6.63 11.14
CA ASN A 182 -15.89 6.64 9.70
C ASN A 182 -16.68 5.38 9.31
N THR A 183 -18.00 5.49 9.31
CA THR A 183 -18.93 4.38 9.01
C THR A 183 -18.69 3.77 7.62
N THR A 184 -18.39 4.59 6.62
CA THR A 184 -18.03 4.12 5.27
C THR A 184 -16.81 3.21 5.28
N LEU A 185 -15.76 3.58 6.02
CA LEU A 185 -14.56 2.76 6.20
C LEU A 185 -14.90 1.45 6.91
N VAL A 186 -15.68 1.48 7.99
CA VAL A 186 -16.11 0.28 8.72
C VAL A 186 -16.85 -0.68 7.80
N ASN A 187 -17.87 -0.20 7.08
CA ASN A 187 -18.67 -1.00 6.17
C ASN A 187 -17.83 -1.62 5.03
N ALA A 188 -16.91 -0.84 4.47
CA ALA A 188 -15.98 -1.32 3.46
C ALA A 188 -15.06 -2.42 4.02
N CYS A 189 -14.53 -2.25 5.22
CA CYS A 189 -13.71 -3.26 5.89
C CYS A 189 -14.47 -4.55 6.21
N GLU A 190 -15.74 -4.44 6.62
CA GLU A 190 -16.60 -5.61 6.83
C GLU A 190 -16.88 -6.35 5.54
N THR A 191 -17.13 -5.63 4.45
CA THR A 191 -17.34 -6.23 3.12
C THR A 191 -16.10 -6.99 2.69
N ILE A 192 -14.91 -6.37 2.79
CA ILE A 192 -13.62 -7.01 2.51
C ILE A 192 -13.42 -8.27 3.37
N LYS A 193 -13.83 -8.23 4.65
CA LYS A 193 -13.72 -9.39 5.55
C LYS A 193 -14.66 -10.52 5.13
N LYS A 194 -15.89 -10.21 4.70
CA LYS A 194 -16.87 -11.19 4.22
C LYS A 194 -16.40 -11.85 2.91
N THR A 195 -15.91 -11.05 1.97
CA THR A 195 -15.40 -11.56 0.69
C THR A 195 -14.18 -12.45 0.91
N ALA A 196 -13.23 -12.08 1.78
CA ALA A 196 -12.08 -12.93 2.11
C ALA A 196 -12.46 -14.27 2.76
N LYS A 197 -13.55 -14.35 3.54
CA LYS A 197 -14.01 -15.60 4.17
C LYS A 197 -14.69 -16.53 3.18
N ASN A 198 -15.46 -15.99 2.23
CA ASN A 198 -16.16 -16.78 1.21
C ASN A 198 -15.21 -17.35 0.15
N GLN A 199 -13.95 -16.91 0.13
CA GLN A 199 -12.93 -17.35 -0.82
C GLN A 199 -12.05 -18.50 -0.33
N ASN A 200 -12.32 -19.03 0.87
CA ASN A 200 -11.75 -20.33 1.26
C ASN A 200 -12.31 -21.52 0.46
N SER A 201 -13.18 -21.27 -0.53
CA SER A 201 -13.61 -22.25 -1.54
C SER A 201 -13.15 -21.92 -2.97
N ALA A 202 -12.48 -20.78 -3.21
CA ALA A 202 -11.86 -20.46 -4.50
C ALA A 202 -10.76 -19.40 -4.33
N SER A 203 -9.52 -19.77 -4.65
CA SER A 203 -8.30 -18.95 -4.56
C SER A 203 -8.46 -17.60 -5.25
N ILE A 204 -8.46 -16.52 -4.47
CA ILE A 204 -8.48 -15.17 -5.00
C ILE A 204 -7.07 -14.61 -5.03
N SER A 205 -6.62 -14.39 -6.26
CA SER A 205 -5.45 -13.59 -6.58
C SER A 205 -5.71 -12.14 -6.15
N GLN A 206 -4.67 -11.47 -5.64
CA GLN A 206 -4.70 -10.08 -5.16
C GLN A 206 -5.28 -9.05 -6.15
N SER A 207 -5.48 -9.42 -7.42
CA SER A 207 -6.09 -8.61 -8.49
C SER A 207 -7.58 -8.35 -8.29
N ASP A 208 -8.37 -9.28 -7.74
CA ASP A 208 -9.82 -9.09 -7.64
C ASP A 208 -10.25 -8.15 -6.51
N ALA A 209 -9.40 -7.95 -5.49
CA ALA A 209 -9.64 -6.93 -4.48
C ALA A 209 -9.65 -5.52 -5.10
N GLY A 210 -8.85 -5.28 -6.16
CA GLY A 210 -8.82 -4.02 -6.89
C GLY A 210 -10.08 -3.77 -7.72
N ARG A 211 -10.62 -4.82 -8.37
CA ARG A 211 -11.85 -4.72 -9.18
C ARG A 211 -13.11 -4.62 -8.32
N LEU A 212 -13.17 -5.34 -7.20
CA LEU A 212 -14.30 -5.28 -6.28
C LEU A 212 -14.32 -3.96 -5.50
N VAL A 213 -13.17 -3.49 -5.00
CA VAL A 213 -13.07 -2.16 -4.39
C VAL A 213 -13.26 -1.07 -5.43
N GLY A 214 -12.79 -1.25 -6.67
CA GLY A 214 -13.04 -0.32 -7.78
C GLY A 214 -14.53 -0.13 -8.05
N ASN A 215 -15.28 -1.22 -8.25
CA ASN A 215 -16.73 -1.16 -8.45
C ASN A 215 -17.48 -0.62 -7.23
N MET A 216 -17.08 -1.00 -6.01
CA MET A 216 -17.75 -0.55 -4.80
C MET A 216 -17.44 0.92 -4.48
N LEU A 217 -16.20 1.37 -4.68
CA LEU A 217 -15.78 2.76 -4.50
C LEU A 217 -16.42 3.64 -5.59
N PHE A 218 -16.53 3.17 -6.83
CA PHE A 218 -17.23 3.88 -7.89
C PHE A 218 -18.74 4.01 -7.59
N ALA A 219 -19.38 2.96 -7.09
CA ALA A 219 -20.78 3.01 -6.64
C ALA A 219 -20.98 3.92 -5.41
N LEU A 220 -20.04 3.97 -4.46
CA LEU A 220 -20.12 4.82 -3.27
C LEU A 220 -19.85 6.30 -3.57
N VAL A 221 -18.94 6.59 -4.51
CA VAL A 221 -18.61 7.96 -4.92
C VAL A 221 -19.67 8.54 -5.86
N MET A 222 -20.23 7.75 -6.77
CA MET A 222 -21.26 8.23 -7.70
C MET A 222 -22.69 8.10 -7.17
N GLY A 223 -22.96 7.18 -6.25
CA GLY A 223 -24.30 6.97 -5.66
C GLY A 223 -24.65 7.93 -4.52
N GLY A 224 -23.71 8.73 -4.03
CA GLY A 224 -23.88 9.60 -2.85
C GLY A 224 -24.51 10.98 -3.08
N ILE A 225 -24.89 11.33 -4.32
CA ILE A 225 -25.34 12.71 -4.65
C ILE A 225 -26.85 12.83 -4.91
N VAL A 226 -27.64 11.76 -4.81
CA VAL A 226 -29.07 11.78 -5.23
C VAL A 226 -30.08 11.91 -4.07
N SER A 227 -29.67 12.31 -2.85
CA SER A 227 -30.63 12.34 -1.72
C SER A 227 -30.55 13.55 -0.78
N PHE A 228 -29.97 14.67 -1.22
CA PHE A 228 -29.90 15.89 -0.38
C PHE A 228 -30.66 17.11 -0.93
N PHE A 229 -31.53 16.92 -1.93
CA PHE A 229 -32.47 17.95 -2.41
C PHE A 229 -33.90 17.42 -2.39
N MET A 230 -34.46 17.28 -1.19
CA MET A 230 -35.92 17.26 -0.94
C MET A 230 -36.13 17.34 0.58
N ALA A 231 -35.93 18.53 1.13
CA ALA A 231 -36.53 19.02 2.37
C ALA A 231 -36.47 20.54 2.35
#